data_AF-W2KDP9-F1
#
_entry.id   AF-W2KDP9-F1
#
_cell.length_a   1.000
_cell.length_b   1.000
_cell.length_c   1.000
_cell.angle_alpha   90.00
_cell.angle_beta   90.00
_cell.angle_gamma   90.00
#
_symmetry.space_group_name_H-M   'P 1'
#
loop_
_entity.id
_entity.type
_entity.pdbx_description
1 polymer ?
#
loop_
_entity_poly.entity_id
_entity_poly.type
_entity_poly.pdbx_seq_one_letter_code
_entity_poly.pdbx_strand_id
1 'polypeptide(L)'
;MPSNATATPFELERGSASEFLSVTTPPPASVWKPHEEDDASANRPKRWLRLLNEYRVAEFGATLVMFLVAKSFTLMAVNDRPIPRIEIRLNSTTTVYARDPTVDEKKLYEQVPMWSLIVFGLGIPILTNLLLNFVLPKIRDVRVIPHDVRDFLLSLAQGVTMSTLLTQFTKHVTGRFRPSFYDMCEWDYDAVWDGVTNLCTDAAGEKEGRKSFPSGHASFAWVTMLLLTLYLLGRSRLNCSRRSESAVRGGTKALKLFLCFVPCLAASWVAITRSIDNWHHYSDILAGSIIGAISACLAYSYNYGSIFCWKYAGLPCEAIHEKIKSESMNNNQEAHGKLMNRNIRVSSSQRV
;
A
#
# COMPACT_ATOMS: atom_id res chain seq x y z
N MET A 1 64.42 54.61 16.19
CA MET A 1 63.20 54.49 15.37
C MET A 1 62.05 55.13 16.14
N PRO A 2 61.17 55.87 15.44
CA PRO A 2 60.38 57.00 15.94
C PRO A 2 59.18 56.50 16.79
N SER A 3 58.34 57.29 17.46
CA SER A 3 57.75 58.59 17.13
C SER A 3 56.99 59.16 18.34
N ASN A 4 57.07 60.50 18.51
CA ASN A 4 56.00 61.50 18.73
C ASN A 4 54.58 61.02 19.10
N ALA A 5 53.70 61.81 19.70
CA ALA A 5 53.73 63.05 20.48
C ALA A 5 52.25 63.24 20.92
N THR A 6 52.07 63.93 22.03
CA THR A 6 50.84 64.48 22.61
C THR A 6 49.88 65.16 21.61
N ALA A 7 48.57 65.00 21.82
CA ALA A 7 47.57 66.02 21.52
C ALA A 7 46.42 66.00 22.55
N THR A 8 46.29 67.11 23.27
CA THR A 8 45.18 67.53 24.15
C THR A 8 44.06 68.23 23.35
N PRO A 9 42.88 68.47 23.94
CA PRO A 9 41.61 68.71 23.24
C PRO A 9 41.40 70.20 22.90
N PHE A 10 40.46 70.49 21.98
CA PHE A 10 39.98 71.85 21.77
C PHE A 10 38.49 71.88 21.37
N GLU A 11 37.71 72.62 22.16
CA GLU A 11 36.40 73.24 21.91
C GLU A 11 36.44 74.14 20.64
N LEU A 12 35.43 74.80 20.07
CA LEU A 12 34.09 75.33 20.38
C LEU A 12 33.51 75.59 18.94
N GLU A 13 32.21 75.68 18.65
CA GLU A 13 31.48 76.94 18.76
C GLU A 13 30.01 76.78 18.37
N ARG A 14 29.26 77.75 18.88
CA ARG A 14 27.81 77.87 18.99
C ARG A 14 27.30 78.70 17.80
N GLY A 15 26.23 78.26 17.13
CA GLY A 15 25.58 79.02 16.04
C GLY A 15 24.06 78.96 16.17
N SER A 16 23.48 80.07 16.61
CA SER A 16 22.05 80.33 16.82
C SER A 16 21.28 80.47 15.51
N ALA A 17 20.04 79.95 15.46
CA ALA A 17 18.95 80.58 14.69
C ALA A 17 17.58 80.16 15.25
N SER A 18 16.81 81.19 15.61
CA SER A 18 15.42 81.18 16.05
C SER A 18 14.42 80.98 14.91
N GLU A 19 13.21 80.57 15.30
CA GLU A 19 11.91 80.88 14.70
C GLU A 19 11.47 80.26 13.35
N PHE A 20 10.60 79.25 13.50
CA PHE A 20 9.27 79.11 12.90
C PHE A 20 9.06 79.37 11.40
N LEU A 21 8.84 78.28 10.66
CA LEU A 21 7.87 78.26 9.57
C LEU A 21 6.97 77.00 9.69
N SER A 22 5.67 77.22 9.76
CA SER A 22 4.64 76.16 9.83
C SER A 22 4.46 75.48 8.48
N VAL A 23 4.76 74.18 8.39
CA VAL A 23 4.37 73.35 7.24
C VAL A 23 3.14 72.53 7.64
N THR A 24 2.02 72.94 7.08
CA THR A 24 0.69 72.34 7.18
C THR A 24 0.73 70.90 6.68
N THR A 25 0.28 69.95 7.51
CA THR A 25 0.12 68.54 7.15
C THR A 25 -0.97 68.36 6.09
N PRO A 26 -0.72 67.70 4.94
CA PRO A 26 -1.79 67.10 4.14
C PRO A 26 -2.37 65.87 4.88
N PRO A 27 -3.65 65.54 4.68
CA PRO A 27 -4.37 64.52 5.45
C PRO A 27 -3.74 63.13 5.28
N PRO A 28 -3.85 62.24 6.28
CA PRO A 28 -3.35 60.87 6.14
C PRO A 28 -4.04 60.20 4.96
N ALA A 29 -3.24 59.73 4.01
CA ALA A 29 -3.70 58.85 2.94
C ALA A 29 -4.52 57.72 3.56
N SER A 30 -5.74 57.56 3.06
CA SER A 30 -6.70 56.55 3.45
C SER A 30 -6.00 55.22 3.71
N VAL A 31 -6.15 54.72 4.94
CA VAL A 31 -5.85 53.32 5.27
C VAL A 31 -6.63 52.47 4.29
N TRP A 32 -5.93 51.89 3.32
CA TRP A 32 -6.48 50.85 2.46
C TRP A 32 -6.69 49.64 3.37
N LYS A 33 -7.88 49.53 3.96
CA LYS A 33 -8.32 48.28 4.56
C LYS A 33 -8.55 47.32 3.39
N PRO A 34 -7.89 46.15 3.34
CA PRO A 34 -8.36 45.10 2.48
C PRO A 34 -9.82 44.85 2.86
N HIS A 35 -10.72 44.86 1.88
CA HIS A 35 -12.03 44.22 2.02
C HIS A 35 -11.76 42.70 2.16
N GLU A 36 -11.35 42.26 3.35
CA GLU A 36 -11.35 40.86 3.76
C GLU A 36 -12.62 40.62 4.57
N GLU A 37 -13.75 40.59 3.87
CA GLU A 37 -15.11 40.20 4.28
C GLU A 37 -15.96 40.70 3.11
N ASP A 38 -16.26 39.89 2.08
CA ASP A 38 -17.35 38.92 2.16
C ASP A 38 -17.25 37.73 1.16
N ASP A 39 -16.25 37.66 0.28
CA ASP A 39 -16.21 36.61 -0.77
C ASP A 39 -15.44 35.33 -0.37
N ALA A 40 -14.77 35.31 0.79
CA ALA A 40 -14.01 34.14 1.28
C ALA A 40 -14.85 33.17 2.14
N SER A 41 -16.15 33.43 2.32
CA SER A 41 -17.06 32.57 3.09
C SER A 41 -17.79 31.52 2.22
N ALA A 42 -17.93 31.77 0.92
CA ALA A 42 -18.80 30.98 0.04
C ALA A 42 -18.25 29.60 -0.37
N ASN A 43 -16.97 29.31 -0.10
CA ASN A 43 -16.34 28.06 -0.56
C ASN A 43 -15.49 27.35 0.50
N ARG A 44 -15.76 27.57 1.79
CA ARG A 44 -15.16 26.75 2.85
C ARG A 44 -15.90 25.42 2.91
N PRO A 45 -15.27 24.26 2.61
CA PRO A 45 -15.93 22.98 2.72
C PRO A 45 -16.49 22.80 4.14
N LYS A 46 -17.76 22.41 4.21
CA LYS A 46 -18.47 22.11 5.46
C LYS A 46 -17.56 21.25 6.34
N ARG A 47 -17.53 21.49 7.66
CA ARG A 47 -16.61 20.81 8.61
C ARG A 47 -16.58 19.28 8.42
N TRP A 48 -17.74 18.68 8.15
CA TRP A 48 -17.89 17.25 7.85
C TRP A 48 -17.17 16.81 6.56
N LEU A 49 -17.20 17.63 5.51
CA LEU A 49 -16.53 17.34 4.24
C LEU A 49 -14.99 17.35 4.39
N ARG A 50 -14.47 18.20 5.28
CA ARG A 50 -13.04 18.16 5.67
C ARG A 50 -12.68 16.88 6.40
N LEU A 51 -13.51 16.47 7.37
CA LEU A 51 -13.30 15.19 8.08
C LEU A 51 -13.38 13.98 7.14
N LEU A 52 -14.30 13.99 6.16
CA LEU A 52 -14.41 12.91 5.17
C LEU A 52 -13.13 12.78 4.33
N ASN A 53 -12.54 13.91 3.92
CA ASN A 53 -11.29 13.93 3.16
C ASN A 53 -10.09 13.56 4.05
N GLU A 54 -9.98 14.13 5.25
CA GLU A 54 -8.88 13.86 6.19
C GLU A 54 -8.82 12.40 6.65
N TYR A 55 -9.95 11.69 6.74
CA TYR A 55 -9.97 10.27 7.13
C TYR A 55 -10.13 9.32 5.95
N ARG A 56 -10.06 9.83 4.71
CA ARG A 56 -10.21 9.04 3.47
C ARG A 56 -11.44 8.14 3.48
N VAL A 57 -12.54 8.63 4.05
CA VAL A 57 -13.76 7.83 4.33
C VAL A 57 -14.36 7.28 3.05
N ALA A 58 -14.33 8.06 1.96
CA ALA A 58 -14.82 7.62 0.66
C ALA A 58 -14.07 6.39 0.14
N GLU A 59 -12.76 6.31 0.38
CA GLU A 59 -11.92 5.22 -0.12
C GLU A 59 -12.11 3.94 0.71
N PHE A 60 -12.25 4.07 2.03
CA PHE A 60 -12.70 2.96 2.88
C PHE A 60 -14.10 2.49 2.49
N GLY A 61 -15.02 3.41 2.20
CA GLY A 61 -16.37 3.10 1.73
C GLY A 61 -16.36 2.34 0.41
N ALA A 62 -15.59 2.80 -0.58
CA ALA A 62 -15.43 2.11 -1.86
C ALA A 62 -14.82 0.71 -1.69
N THR A 63 -13.81 0.59 -0.81
CA THR A 63 -13.19 -0.72 -0.47
C THR A 63 -14.20 -1.66 0.17
N LEU A 64 -15.05 -1.17 1.08
CA LEU A 64 -16.11 -1.97 1.68
C LEU A 64 -17.12 -2.44 0.64
N VAL A 65 -17.56 -1.58 -0.28
CA VAL A 65 -18.45 -1.96 -1.38
C VAL A 65 -17.81 -3.05 -2.24
N MET A 66 -16.54 -2.89 -2.62
CA MET A 66 -15.82 -3.93 -3.37
C MET A 66 -15.73 -5.25 -2.60
N PHE A 67 -15.57 -5.22 -1.28
CA PHE A 67 -15.55 -6.42 -0.45
C PHE A 67 -16.92 -7.11 -0.41
N LEU A 68 -18.02 -6.35 -0.32
CA LEU A 68 -19.37 -6.89 -0.40
C LEU A 68 -19.64 -7.55 -1.76
N VAL A 69 -19.16 -6.95 -2.85
CA VAL A 69 -19.19 -7.56 -4.19
C VAL A 69 -18.35 -8.84 -4.23
N ALA A 70 -17.15 -8.84 -3.66
CA ALA A 70 -16.31 -10.04 -3.57
C ALA A 70 -17.03 -11.17 -2.79
N LYS A 71 -17.77 -10.82 -1.74
CA LYS A 71 -18.55 -11.76 -0.93
C LYS A 71 -19.78 -12.28 -1.66
N SER A 72 -20.44 -11.49 -2.51
CA SER A 72 -21.59 -11.99 -3.27
C SER A 72 -21.20 -13.13 -4.23
N PHE A 73 -19.97 -13.14 -4.76
CA PHE A 73 -19.46 -14.27 -5.56
C PHE A 73 -19.45 -15.59 -4.79
N THR A 74 -19.32 -15.59 -3.46
CA THR A 74 -19.37 -16.82 -2.66
C THR A 74 -20.75 -17.48 -2.66
N LEU A 75 -21.80 -16.70 -2.98
CA LEU A 75 -23.18 -17.17 -3.12
C LEU A 75 -23.46 -17.71 -4.53
N MET A 76 -22.58 -17.45 -5.50
CA MET A 76 -22.75 -17.95 -6.86
C MET A 76 -22.52 -19.46 -6.92
N ALA A 77 -23.28 -20.14 -7.78
CA ALA A 77 -23.01 -21.53 -8.12
C ALA A 77 -21.59 -21.65 -8.70
N VAL A 78 -20.91 -22.75 -8.37
CA VAL A 78 -19.62 -23.08 -9.00
C VAL A 78 -19.94 -23.64 -10.39
N ASN A 79 -19.10 -23.33 -11.38
CA ASN A 79 -19.25 -23.87 -12.71
C ASN A 79 -19.10 -25.41 -12.70
N ASP A 80 -20.15 -26.12 -13.06
CA ASP A 80 -20.19 -27.58 -13.03
C ASP A 80 -19.61 -28.16 -14.32
N ARG A 81 -18.30 -28.44 -14.30
CA ARG A 81 -17.64 -29.19 -15.37
C ARG A 81 -17.98 -30.68 -15.32
N PRO A 82 -18.05 -31.37 -16.46
CA PRO A 82 -18.08 -32.83 -16.47
C PRO A 82 -16.88 -33.40 -15.69
N ILE A 83 -17.12 -34.46 -14.90
CA ILE A 83 -16.07 -35.18 -14.18
C ILE A 83 -15.06 -35.70 -15.22
N PRO A 84 -13.74 -35.50 -15.00
CA PRO A 84 -12.74 -35.95 -15.94
C PRO A 84 -12.76 -37.47 -16.05
N ARG A 85 -12.72 -37.97 -17.29
CA ARG A 85 -12.78 -39.39 -17.61
C ARG A 85 -11.73 -39.75 -18.64
N ILE A 86 -11.16 -40.93 -18.49
CA ILE A 86 -10.27 -41.54 -19.47
C ILE A 86 -11.06 -42.63 -20.18
N GLU A 87 -11.25 -42.46 -21.48
CA GLU A 87 -11.93 -43.45 -22.32
C GLU A 87 -10.91 -44.45 -22.86
N ILE A 88 -11.09 -45.73 -22.52
CA ILE A 88 -10.22 -46.82 -22.96
C ILE A 88 -11.03 -47.72 -23.89
N ARG A 89 -10.78 -47.60 -25.20
CA ARG A 89 -11.41 -48.46 -26.20
C ARG A 89 -10.68 -49.80 -26.27
N LEU A 90 -11.35 -50.89 -25.87
CA LEU A 90 -10.77 -52.23 -25.89
C LEU A 90 -10.94 -52.91 -27.24
N ASN A 91 -12.08 -52.70 -27.91
CA ASN A 91 -12.38 -53.23 -29.24
C ASN A 91 -13.38 -52.33 -30.00
N SER A 92 -13.96 -52.81 -31.09
CA SER A 92 -14.90 -52.02 -31.90
C SER A 92 -16.22 -51.71 -31.18
N THR A 93 -16.63 -52.51 -30.20
CA THR A 93 -17.94 -52.44 -29.50
C THR A 93 -17.84 -52.20 -27.99
N THR A 94 -16.65 -52.30 -27.40
CA THR A 94 -16.42 -52.29 -25.95
C THR A 94 -15.47 -51.14 -25.60
N THR A 95 -15.99 -50.23 -24.77
CA THR A 95 -15.26 -49.11 -24.19
C THR A 95 -15.40 -49.19 -22.68
N VAL A 96 -14.30 -48.96 -21.97
CA VAL A 96 -14.25 -48.88 -20.50
C VAL A 96 -13.83 -47.47 -20.12
N TYR A 97 -14.41 -46.94 -19.05
CA TYR A 97 -14.07 -45.64 -18.52
C TYR A 97 -13.21 -45.80 -17.25
N ALA A 98 -12.14 -45.02 -17.18
CA ALA A 98 -11.29 -44.93 -16.01
C ALA A 98 -11.33 -43.51 -15.44
N ARG A 99 -11.20 -43.42 -14.12
CA ARG A 99 -11.10 -42.16 -13.37
C ARG A 99 -9.76 -41.47 -13.69
N ASP A 100 -9.74 -40.15 -13.64
CA ASP A 100 -8.52 -39.38 -13.89
C ASP A 100 -7.59 -39.45 -12.66
N PRO A 101 -6.39 -40.05 -12.76
CA PRO A 101 -5.48 -40.21 -11.63
C PRO A 101 -4.94 -38.87 -11.10
N THR A 102 -5.04 -37.78 -11.87
CA THR A 102 -4.57 -36.45 -11.43
C THR A 102 -5.47 -35.80 -10.38
N VAL A 103 -6.66 -36.38 -10.13
CA VAL A 103 -7.63 -35.92 -9.13
C VAL A 103 -8.04 -37.01 -8.11
N ASP A 104 -7.24 -38.08 -8.02
CA ASP A 104 -7.42 -39.24 -7.13
C ASP A 104 -6.41 -39.30 -5.97
N GLU A 105 -5.83 -38.15 -5.60
CA GLU A 105 -4.98 -38.05 -4.41
C GLU A 105 -5.82 -38.08 -3.13
N LYS A 106 -5.21 -38.48 -2.01
CA LYS A 106 -5.89 -38.40 -0.71
C LYS A 106 -5.96 -36.96 -0.21
N LYS A 107 -7.10 -36.57 0.36
CA LYS A 107 -7.28 -35.31 1.08
C LYS A 107 -6.50 -35.36 2.39
N LEU A 108 -5.48 -34.51 2.50
CA LEU A 108 -4.71 -34.38 3.73
C LEU A 108 -5.18 -33.19 4.56
N TYR A 109 -4.84 -33.22 5.85
CA TYR A 109 -5.13 -32.14 6.78
C TYR A 109 -4.45 -30.84 6.34
N GLU A 110 -5.19 -29.73 6.38
CA GLU A 110 -4.63 -28.40 6.08
C GLU A 110 -3.65 -27.98 7.18
N GLN A 111 -2.34 -27.98 6.89
CA GLN A 111 -1.33 -27.48 7.82
C GLN A 111 -1.58 -26.02 8.21
N VAL A 112 -2.14 -25.24 7.30
CA VAL A 112 -2.50 -23.83 7.51
C VAL A 112 -3.96 -23.64 7.12
N PRO A 113 -4.90 -23.81 8.08
CA PRO A 113 -6.30 -23.54 7.86
C PRO A 113 -6.56 -22.07 7.47
N MET A 114 -7.63 -21.82 6.71
CA MET A 114 -7.96 -20.46 6.25
C MET A 114 -8.16 -19.47 7.42
N TRP A 115 -8.78 -19.89 8.52
CA TRP A 115 -9.02 -19.00 9.66
C TRP A 115 -7.71 -18.52 10.31
N SER A 116 -6.73 -19.40 10.46
CA SER A 116 -5.46 -19.06 11.09
C SER A 116 -4.66 -18.15 10.16
N LEU A 117 -4.72 -18.42 8.86
CA LEU A 117 -4.15 -17.55 7.85
C LEU A 117 -4.75 -16.14 7.88
N ILE A 118 -6.08 -15.99 8.05
CA ILE A 118 -6.70 -14.68 8.18
C ILE A 118 -6.23 -13.95 9.45
N VAL A 119 -6.22 -14.64 10.58
CA VAL A 119 -5.81 -14.07 11.88
C VAL A 119 -4.35 -13.62 11.84
N PHE A 120 -3.43 -14.48 11.45
CA PHE A 120 -2.00 -14.15 11.41
C PHE A 120 -1.64 -13.26 10.22
N GLY A 121 -2.28 -13.47 9.06
CA GLY A 121 -2.04 -12.71 7.85
C GLY A 121 -2.47 -11.25 7.96
N LEU A 122 -3.52 -10.92 8.74
CA LEU A 122 -3.86 -9.53 9.05
C LEU A 122 -3.16 -9.04 10.32
N GLY A 123 -3.08 -9.90 11.35
CA GLY A 123 -2.51 -9.54 12.64
C GLY A 123 -1.04 -9.15 12.57
N ILE A 124 -0.21 -9.92 11.85
CA ILE A 124 1.24 -9.66 11.75
C ILE A 124 1.51 -8.31 11.06
N PRO A 125 0.94 -7.98 9.88
CA PRO A 125 1.14 -6.68 9.26
C PRO A 125 0.66 -5.51 10.12
N ILE A 126 -0.53 -5.62 10.72
CA ILE A 126 -1.10 -4.57 11.58
C ILE A 126 -0.21 -4.36 12.80
N LEU A 127 0.14 -5.41 13.52
CA LEU A 127 1.00 -5.33 14.69
C LEU A 127 2.37 -4.74 14.34
N THR A 128 2.97 -5.17 13.23
CA THR A 128 4.25 -4.63 12.76
C THR A 128 4.16 -3.14 12.45
N ASN A 129 3.10 -2.69 11.78
CA ASN A 129 2.86 -1.28 11.51
C ASN A 129 2.70 -0.45 12.80
N LEU A 130 1.93 -0.96 13.78
CA LEU A 130 1.76 -0.31 15.08
C LEU A 130 3.08 -0.23 15.86
N LEU A 131 3.87 -1.30 15.88
CA LEU A 131 5.18 -1.33 16.52
C LEU A 131 6.14 -0.31 15.88
N LEU A 132 6.18 -0.22 14.55
CA LEU A 132 7.04 0.70 13.82
C LEU A 132 6.64 2.18 13.99
N ASN A 133 5.36 2.47 14.21
CA ASN A 133 4.86 3.83 14.38
C ASN A 133 4.81 4.31 15.84
N PHE A 134 4.56 3.44 16.81
CA PHE A 134 4.36 3.84 18.22
C PHE A 134 5.47 3.41 19.18
N VAL A 135 6.13 2.29 18.92
CA VAL A 135 7.14 1.72 19.82
C VAL A 135 8.55 2.08 19.36
N LEU A 136 8.87 1.87 18.08
CA LEU A 136 10.21 2.08 17.56
C LEU A 136 10.72 3.53 17.73
N PRO A 137 9.92 4.60 17.53
CA PRO A 137 10.37 5.98 17.75
C PRO A 137 10.73 6.29 19.21
N LYS A 138 10.21 5.51 20.18
CA LYS A 138 10.59 5.64 21.59
C LYS A 138 11.94 5.02 21.90
N ILE A 139 12.40 4.08 21.07
CA ILE A 139 13.63 3.30 21.29
C ILE A 139 14.77 3.81 20.41
N ARG A 140 14.45 4.30 19.19
CA ARG A 140 15.43 4.73 18.19
C ARG A 140 14.95 5.98 17.48
N ASP A 141 15.90 6.80 17.03
CA ASP A 141 15.62 7.93 16.16
C ASP A 141 15.16 7.44 14.77
N VAL A 142 13.84 7.45 14.58
CA VAL A 142 13.13 6.96 13.39
C VAL A 142 12.13 8.02 12.98
N ARG A 143 12.02 8.26 11.68
CA ARG A 143 11.07 9.24 11.15
C ARG A 143 9.64 8.81 11.47
N VAL A 144 8.93 9.63 12.24
CA VAL A 144 7.49 9.52 12.46
C VAL A 144 6.78 10.15 11.27
N ILE A 145 5.80 9.43 10.71
CA ILE A 145 5.01 9.89 9.57
C ILE A 145 3.56 10.05 10.05
N PRO A 146 2.94 11.23 9.85
CA PRO A 146 1.55 11.44 10.21
C PRO A 146 0.64 10.52 9.37
N HIS A 147 -0.39 9.98 10.00
CA HIS A 147 -1.42 9.13 9.37
C HIS A 147 -0.94 7.83 8.67
N ASP A 148 0.32 7.43 8.83
CA ASP A 148 0.86 6.20 8.21
C ASP A 148 0.08 4.93 8.58
N VAL A 149 -0.44 4.85 9.81
CA VAL A 149 -1.28 3.73 10.25
C VAL A 149 -2.56 3.64 9.42
N ARG A 150 -3.24 4.78 9.21
CA ARG A 150 -4.48 4.86 8.40
C ARG A 150 -4.21 4.42 6.97
N ASP A 151 -3.15 4.95 6.35
CA ASP A 151 -2.81 4.66 4.95
C ASP A 151 -2.37 3.22 4.74
N PHE A 152 -1.65 2.65 5.72
CA PHE A 152 -1.30 1.23 5.70
C PHE A 152 -2.53 0.33 5.82
N LEU A 153 -3.44 0.63 6.76
CA LEU A 153 -4.67 -0.14 6.95
C LEU A 153 -5.56 -0.07 5.71
N LEU A 154 -5.66 1.10 5.08
CA LEU A 154 -6.37 1.27 3.82
C LEU A 154 -5.74 0.44 2.69
N SER A 155 -4.41 0.50 2.56
CA SER A 155 -3.67 -0.31 1.58
C SER A 155 -3.91 -1.80 1.79
N LEU A 156 -3.86 -2.26 3.04
CA LEU A 156 -4.08 -3.65 3.40
C LEU A 156 -5.51 -4.09 3.05
N ALA A 157 -6.51 -3.27 3.41
CA ALA A 157 -7.91 -3.54 3.10
C ALA A 157 -8.16 -3.58 1.59
N GLN A 158 -7.63 -2.62 0.82
CA GLN A 158 -7.74 -2.55 -0.63
C GLN A 158 -7.09 -3.76 -1.31
N GLY A 159 -5.87 -4.10 -0.91
CA GLY A 159 -5.15 -5.25 -1.44
C GLY A 159 -5.91 -6.56 -1.19
N VAL A 160 -6.27 -6.83 0.07
CA VAL A 160 -7.01 -8.05 0.44
C VAL A 160 -8.35 -8.13 -0.30
N THR A 161 -9.07 -7.02 -0.39
CA THR A 161 -10.35 -6.96 -1.09
C THR A 161 -10.21 -7.24 -2.58
N MET A 162 -9.25 -6.61 -3.26
CA MET A 162 -8.97 -6.84 -4.68
C MET A 162 -8.58 -8.30 -4.94
N SER A 163 -7.68 -8.84 -4.12
CA SER A 163 -7.24 -10.23 -4.22
C SER A 163 -8.40 -11.21 -4.00
N THR A 164 -9.26 -10.94 -3.02
CA THR A 164 -10.45 -11.74 -2.72
C THR A 164 -11.44 -11.70 -3.87
N LEU A 165 -11.72 -10.51 -4.42
CA LEU A 165 -12.62 -10.32 -5.56
C LEU A 165 -12.18 -11.17 -6.75
N LEU A 166 -10.92 -11.04 -7.16
CA LEU A 166 -10.36 -11.79 -8.29
C LEU A 166 -10.37 -13.30 -8.02
N THR A 167 -9.93 -13.71 -6.83
CA THR A 167 -9.87 -15.14 -6.47
C THR A 167 -11.26 -15.77 -6.47
N GLN A 168 -12.26 -15.13 -5.83
CA GLN A 168 -13.62 -15.68 -5.73
C GLN A 168 -14.30 -15.70 -7.09
N PHE A 169 -14.21 -14.61 -7.87
CA PHE A 169 -14.75 -14.57 -9.22
C PHE A 169 -14.19 -15.71 -10.08
N THR A 170 -12.86 -15.85 -10.16
CA THR A 170 -12.22 -16.88 -10.97
C THR A 170 -12.53 -18.29 -10.47
N LYS A 171 -12.59 -18.51 -9.15
CA LYS A 171 -12.88 -19.81 -8.55
C LYS A 171 -14.28 -20.33 -8.91
N HIS A 172 -15.28 -19.46 -8.86
CA HIS A 172 -16.65 -19.84 -9.19
C HIS A 172 -16.87 -20.00 -10.70
N VAL A 173 -16.21 -19.18 -11.54
CA VAL A 173 -16.31 -19.30 -13.01
C VAL A 173 -15.54 -20.51 -13.55
N THR A 174 -14.40 -20.87 -12.95
CA THR A 174 -13.57 -21.94 -13.51
C THR A 174 -14.09 -23.33 -13.20
N GLY A 175 -14.42 -23.68 -11.95
CA GLY A 175 -14.91 -25.03 -11.63
C GLY A 175 -13.86 -26.15 -11.80
N ARG A 176 -12.58 -25.84 -11.56
CA ARG A 176 -11.48 -26.82 -11.69
C ARG A 176 -11.47 -27.78 -10.50
N PHE A 177 -11.33 -29.07 -10.79
CA PHE A 177 -11.19 -30.13 -9.78
C PHE A 177 -9.85 -30.06 -9.01
N ARG A 178 -9.91 -30.30 -7.70
CA ARG A 178 -8.75 -30.42 -6.81
C ARG A 178 -8.03 -31.76 -7.04
N PRO A 179 -6.73 -31.87 -6.68
CA PRO A 179 -6.01 -33.14 -6.74
C PRO A 179 -6.67 -34.26 -5.91
N SER A 180 -7.39 -33.91 -4.85
CA SER A 180 -8.07 -34.86 -3.95
C SER A 180 -9.60 -34.89 -4.14
N PHE A 181 -10.08 -34.65 -5.36
CA PHE A 181 -11.52 -34.52 -5.64
C PHE A 181 -12.33 -35.76 -5.24
N TYR A 182 -11.91 -36.96 -5.65
CA TYR A 182 -12.66 -38.19 -5.40
C TYR A 182 -12.75 -38.52 -3.90
N ASP A 183 -11.67 -38.27 -3.16
CA ASP A 183 -11.64 -38.45 -1.70
C ASP A 183 -12.49 -37.39 -0.98
N MET A 184 -12.51 -36.15 -1.49
CA MET A 184 -13.35 -35.08 -0.93
C MET A 184 -14.84 -35.35 -1.09
N CYS A 185 -15.27 -35.89 -2.24
CA CYS A 185 -16.69 -36.11 -2.54
C CYS A 185 -17.21 -37.49 -2.11
N GLU A 186 -16.38 -38.29 -1.43
CA GLU A 186 -16.70 -39.67 -1.04
C GLU A 186 -17.22 -40.48 -2.23
N TRP A 187 -16.38 -40.59 -3.27
CA TRP A 187 -16.70 -41.34 -4.49
C TRP A 187 -17.04 -42.81 -4.18
N ASP A 188 -18.10 -43.36 -4.77
CA ASP A 188 -18.43 -44.78 -4.67
C ASP A 188 -17.50 -45.63 -5.55
N TYR A 189 -16.62 -46.40 -4.90
CA TYR A 189 -15.66 -47.29 -5.54
C TYR A 189 -16.21 -48.70 -5.81
N ASP A 190 -17.36 -49.05 -5.23
CA ASP A 190 -17.97 -50.37 -5.39
C ASP A 190 -18.78 -50.46 -6.68
N ALA A 191 -19.24 -49.31 -7.20
CA ALA A 191 -19.95 -49.23 -8.47
C ALA A 191 -19.00 -49.20 -9.69
N VAL A 192 -19.32 -49.99 -10.72
CA VAL A 192 -18.65 -49.89 -12.04
C VAL A 192 -19.08 -48.60 -12.72
N TRP A 193 -18.12 -47.73 -13.00
CA TRP A 193 -18.39 -46.42 -13.59
C TRP A 193 -18.64 -46.48 -15.10
N ASP A 194 -19.74 -45.88 -15.53
CA ASP A 194 -20.15 -45.73 -16.94
C ASP A 194 -19.52 -44.51 -17.64
N GLY A 195 -18.65 -43.77 -16.95
CA GLY A 195 -17.98 -42.57 -17.44
C GLY A 195 -18.84 -41.29 -17.43
N VAL A 196 -20.10 -41.35 -16.97
CA VAL A 196 -21.04 -40.23 -17.03
C VAL A 196 -21.74 -39.99 -15.70
N THR A 197 -22.15 -41.06 -15.02
CA THR A 197 -22.86 -41.01 -13.75
C THR A 197 -21.98 -40.39 -12.67
N ASN A 198 -22.55 -39.45 -11.92
CA ASN A 198 -21.88 -38.88 -10.74
C ASN A 198 -22.03 -39.87 -9.58
N LEU A 199 -20.91 -40.46 -9.14
CA LEU A 199 -20.86 -41.41 -8.04
C LEU A 199 -20.36 -40.76 -6.73
N CYS A 200 -20.26 -39.43 -6.66
CA CYS A 200 -20.00 -38.72 -5.40
C CYS A 200 -21.18 -38.87 -4.43
N THR A 201 -20.90 -39.16 -3.17
CA THR A 201 -21.92 -39.32 -2.12
C THR A 201 -22.01 -38.08 -1.20
N ASP A 202 -20.94 -37.29 -1.07
CA ASP A 202 -20.95 -36.01 -0.36
C ASP A 202 -21.02 -34.81 -1.31
N ALA A 203 -22.19 -34.17 -1.37
CA ALA A 203 -22.43 -32.97 -2.17
C ALA A 203 -21.63 -31.74 -1.70
N ALA A 204 -21.33 -31.62 -0.39
CA ALA A 204 -20.55 -30.50 0.13
C ALA A 204 -19.08 -30.64 -0.28
N GLY A 205 -18.55 -31.85 -0.14
CA GLY A 205 -17.24 -32.28 -0.61
C GLY A 205 -17.07 -32.10 -2.11
N GLU A 206 -18.05 -32.49 -2.93
CA GLU A 206 -18.05 -32.25 -4.38
C GLU A 206 -17.94 -30.76 -4.70
N LYS A 207 -18.77 -29.93 -4.06
CA LYS A 207 -18.78 -28.48 -4.28
C LYS A 207 -17.43 -27.83 -3.91
N GLU A 208 -16.78 -28.30 -2.86
CA GLU A 208 -15.45 -27.80 -2.46
C GLU A 208 -14.33 -28.35 -3.35
N GLY A 209 -14.45 -29.62 -3.77
CA GLY A 209 -13.56 -30.29 -4.71
C GLY A 209 -13.52 -29.63 -6.08
N ARG A 210 -14.60 -28.96 -6.51
CA ARG A 210 -14.69 -28.18 -7.77
C ARG A 210 -14.09 -26.77 -7.70
N LYS A 211 -13.55 -26.36 -6.55
CA LYS A 211 -13.02 -25.01 -6.33
C LYS A 211 -11.49 -24.99 -6.26
N SER A 212 -10.79 -25.63 -7.19
CA SER A 212 -9.31 -25.66 -7.13
C SER A 212 -8.66 -24.35 -7.57
N PHE A 213 -9.02 -23.82 -8.75
CA PHE A 213 -8.30 -22.69 -9.34
C PHE A 213 -8.99 -21.35 -9.07
N PRO A 214 -8.29 -20.29 -8.62
CA PRO A 214 -6.94 -20.26 -8.06
C PRO A 214 -6.94 -20.59 -6.55
N SER A 215 -5.75 -20.78 -5.98
CA SER A 215 -5.57 -20.99 -4.54
C SER A 215 -5.86 -19.73 -3.74
N GLY A 216 -6.86 -19.79 -2.86
CA GLY A 216 -7.24 -18.68 -1.97
C GLY A 216 -6.24 -18.45 -0.84
N HIS A 217 -5.63 -19.51 -0.30
CA HIS A 217 -4.57 -19.36 0.71
C HIS A 217 -3.33 -18.71 0.12
N ALA A 218 -2.94 -19.10 -1.11
CA ALA A 218 -1.79 -18.49 -1.76
C ALA A 218 -2.04 -17.00 -2.06
N SER A 219 -3.19 -16.65 -2.62
CA SER A 219 -3.51 -15.24 -2.93
C SER A 219 -3.57 -14.37 -1.67
N PHE A 220 -4.20 -14.87 -0.61
CA PHE A 220 -4.28 -14.16 0.67
C PHE A 220 -2.92 -14.01 1.36
N ALA A 221 -2.11 -15.07 1.38
CA ALA A 221 -0.77 -15.02 1.98
C ALA A 221 0.13 -14.02 1.24
N TRP A 222 0.13 -14.06 -0.10
CA TRP A 222 0.92 -13.13 -0.90
C TRP A 222 0.45 -11.70 -0.76
N VAL A 223 -0.85 -11.41 -0.78
CA VAL A 223 -1.30 -10.02 -0.70
C VAL A 223 -0.96 -9.38 0.65
N THR A 224 -1.13 -10.11 1.75
CA THR A 224 -0.86 -9.58 3.10
C THR A 224 0.63 -9.45 3.37
N MET A 225 1.41 -10.49 3.08
CA MET A 225 2.84 -10.51 3.38
C MET A 225 3.66 -9.70 2.38
N LEU A 226 3.32 -9.68 1.09
CA LEU A 226 4.04 -8.83 0.14
C LEU A 226 3.80 -7.35 0.43
N LEU A 227 2.58 -6.97 0.81
CA LEU A 227 2.29 -5.60 1.21
C LEU A 227 3.10 -5.22 2.46
N LEU A 228 3.20 -6.11 3.44
CA LEU A 228 4.09 -5.92 4.59
C LEU A 228 5.56 -5.77 4.15
N THR A 229 6.04 -6.63 3.24
CA THR A 229 7.40 -6.54 2.68
C THR A 229 7.64 -5.18 2.01
N LEU A 230 6.73 -4.72 1.15
CA LEU A 230 6.82 -3.42 0.46
C LEU A 230 6.86 -2.27 1.48
N TYR A 231 6.01 -2.32 2.51
CA TYR A 231 5.99 -1.36 3.59
C TYR A 231 7.31 -1.35 4.38
N LEU A 232 7.83 -2.51 4.77
CA LEU A 232 9.12 -2.63 5.47
C LEU A 232 10.28 -2.11 4.61
N LEU A 233 10.29 -2.39 3.31
CA LEU A 233 11.28 -1.85 2.37
C LEU A 233 11.21 -0.32 2.31
N GLY A 234 10.00 0.25 2.19
CA GLY A 234 9.79 1.69 2.23
C GLY A 234 10.30 2.32 3.52
N ARG A 235 9.91 1.79 4.68
CA ARG A 235 10.35 2.24 6.00
C ARG A 235 11.86 2.11 6.19
N SER A 236 12.46 1.02 5.72
CA SER A 236 13.90 0.80 5.78
C SER A 236 14.67 1.87 4.99
N ARG A 237 14.18 2.23 3.79
CA ARG A 237 14.79 3.28 2.96
C ARG A 237 14.71 4.66 3.60
N LEU A 238 13.55 5.04 4.15
CA LEU A 238 13.35 6.32 4.82
C LEU A 238 14.32 6.55 5.99
N ASN A 239 14.58 5.49 6.76
CA ASN A 239 15.46 5.54 7.92
C ASN A 239 16.95 5.38 7.59
N CYS A 240 17.31 5.18 6.31
CA CYS A 240 18.69 4.98 5.87
C CYS A 240 19.35 6.24 5.26
N SER A 241 18.79 7.44 5.48
CA SER A 241 19.20 8.69 4.81
C SER A 241 20.67 9.14 5.02
N ARG A 242 21.46 8.48 5.87
CA ARG A 242 22.90 8.76 6.07
C ARG A 242 23.76 7.69 5.39
N ARG A 243 24.09 7.91 4.12
CA ARG A 243 25.03 7.10 3.32
C ARG A 243 26.46 7.36 3.81
N SER A 244 26.96 6.49 4.70
CA SER A 244 28.39 6.36 4.96
C SER A 244 28.83 4.99 4.44
N GLU A 245 29.92 4.98 3.68
CA GLU A 245 30.49 3.81 3.01
C GLU A 245 31.46 3.10 3.95
N SER A 246 30.96 2.10 4.67
CA SER A 246 31.80 1.18 5.44
C SER A 246 31.30 -0.25 5.20
N ALA A 247 32.24 -1.19 5.02
CA ALA A 247 31.96 -2.60 4.73
C ALA A 247 31.04 -3.26 5.78
N VAL A 248 31.25 -2.94 7.07
CA VAL A 248 30.40 -3.39 8.19
C VAL A 248 28.95 -2.91 8.04
N ARG A 249 28.76 -1.71 7.48
CA ARG A 249 27.44 -1.13 7.18
C ARG A 249 26.83 -1.73 5.91
N GLY A 250 27.63 -2.31 5.01
CA GLY A 250 27.19 -3.11 3.87
C GLY A 250 26.49 -4.39 4.30
N GLY A 251 27.12 -5.19 5.18
CA GLY A 251 26.51 -6.39 5.76
C GLY A 251 25.21 -6.09 6.52
N THR A 252 25.19 -4.99 7.30
CA THR A 252 23.98 -4.54 8.01
C THR A 252 22.84 -4.17 7.04
N LYS A 253 23.13 -3.57 5.88
CA LYS A 253 22.12 -3.25 4.85
C LYS A 253 21.55 -4.52 4.21
N ALA A 254 22.42 -5.50 3.91
CA ALA A 254 21.99 -6.79 3.37
C ALA A 254 21.10 -7.55 4.36
N LEU A 255 21.46 -7.56 5.64
CA LEU A 255 20.63 -8.16 6.69
C LEU A 255 19.26 -7.48 6.80
N LYS A 256 19.21 -6.14 6.77
CA LYS A 256 17.93 -5.40 6.76
C LYS A 256 17.06 -5.74 5.54
N LEU A 257 17.67 -5.87 4.37
CA LEU A 257 16.98 -6.29 3.16
C LEU A 257 16.38 -7.68 3.35
N PHE A 258 17.18 -8.63 3.83
CA PHE A 258 16.73 -10.00 4.11
C PHE A 258 15.56 -10.02 5.11
N LEU A 259 15.67 -9.28 6.21
CA LEU A 259 14.60 -9.16 7.21
C LEU A 259 13.30 -8.57 6.63
N CYS A 260 13.38 -7.65 5.67
CA CYS A 260 12.19 -7.14 4.98
C CYS A 260 11.50 -8.20 4.12
N PHE A 261 12.21 -9.24 3.65
CA PHE A 261 11.67 -10.32 2.82
C PHE A 261 11.19 -11.55 3.60
N VAL A 262 11.42 -11.61 4.91
CA VAL A 262 10.89 -12.69 5.78
C VAL A 262 9.37 -12.91 5.61
N PRO A 263 8.52 -11.86 5.50
CA PRO A 263 7.10 -12.07 5.22
C PRO A 263 6.85 -12.81 3.90
N CYS A 264 7.59 -12.51 2.83
CA CYS A 264 7.46 -13.25 1.57
C CYS A 264 7.86 -14.72 1.71
N LEU A 265 8.85 -15.05 2.54
CA LEU A 265 9.19 -16.44 2.84
C LEU A 265 8.03 -17.15 3.56
N ALA A 266 7.35 -16.47 4.48
CA ALA A 266 6.14 -17.00 5.12
C ALA A 266 5.00 -17.22 4.11
N ALA A 267 4.80 -16.30 3.16
CA ALA A 267 3.81 -16.49 2.08
C ALA A 267 4.14 -17.68 1.18
N SER A 268 5.41 -17.82 0.78
CA SER A 268 5.87 -18.98 0.01
C SER A 268 5.67 -20.29 0.77
N TRP A 269 5.96 -20.32 2.07
CA TRP A 269 5.71 -21.50 2.90
C TRP A 269 4.23 -21.89 2.93
N VAL A 270 3.32 -20.93 3.16
CA VAL A 270 1.86 -21.18 3.10
C VAL A 270 1.45 -21.69 1.71
N ALA A 271 1.99 -21.11 0.63
CA ALA A 271 1.72 -21.57 -0.73
C ALA A 271 2.17 -23.03 -0.95
N ILE A 272 3.36 -23.41 -0.48
CA ILE A 272 3.91 -24.77 -0.58
C ILE A 272 3.06 -25.77 0.21
N THR A 273 2.53 -25.40 1.39
CA THR A 273 1.66 -26.32 2.14
C THR A 273 0.43 -26.76 1.34
N ARG A 274 -0.06 -25.96 0.38
CA ARG A 274 -1.21 -26.33 -0.45
C ARG A 274 -0.95 -27.47 -1.44
N SER A 275 0.31 -27.65 -1.87
CA SER A 275 0.68 -28.84 -2.65
C SER A 275 0.96 -30.03 -1.75
N ILE A 276 1.58 -29.83 -0.58
CA ILE A 276 1.83 -30.91 0.38
C ILE A 276 0.51 -31.52 0.87
N ASP A 277 -0.51 -30.69 1.10
CA ASP A 277 -1.79 -31.12 1.65
C ASP A 277 -2.73 -31.71 0.56
N ASN A 278 -2.32 -31.80 -0.71
CA ASN A 278 -3.14 -32.22 -1.86
C ASN A 278 -4.39 -31.37 -2.11
N TRP A 279 -4.39 -30.10 -1.69
CA TRP A 279 -5.52 -29.19 -1.89
C TRP A 279 -5.48 -28.52 -3.27
N HIS A 280 -4.30 -28.26 -3.82
CA HIS A 280 -4.15 -27.47 -5.04
C HIS A 280 -3.04 -27.98 -5.95
N HIS A 281 -3.27 -27.85 -7.26
CA HIS A 281 -2.23 -28.03 -8.27
C HIS A 281 -1.23 -26.86 -8.21
N TYR A 282 0.01 -27.08 -8.67
CA TYR A 282 1.03 -26.02 -8.71
C TYR A 282 0.58 -24.78 -9.50
N SER A 283 -0.19 -24.95 -10.59
CA SER A 283 -0.74 -23.84 -11.37
C SER A 283 -1.78 -23.03 -10.58
N ASP A 284 -2.59 -23.66 -9.74
CA ASP A 284 -3.56 -22.98 -8.87
C ASP A 284 -2.83 -22.10 -7.84
N ILE A 285 -1.73 -22.62 -7.29
CA ILE A 285 -0.87 -21.95 -6.30
C ILE A 285 -0.16 -20.76 -6.95
N LEU A 286 0.42 -20.95 -8.14
CA LEU A 286 1.10 -19.89 -8.88
C LEU A 286 0.13 -18.76 -9.26
N ALA A 287 -1.03 -19.10 -9.82
CA ALA A 287 -2.05 -18.11 -10.16
C ALA A 287 -2.56 -17.34 -8.94
N GLY A 288 -2.84 -18.03 -7.84
CA GLY A 288 -3.20 -17.39 -6.57
C GLY A 288 -2.10 -16.43 -6.10
N SER A 289 -0.85 -16.87 -6.10
CA SER A 289 0.30 -16.06 -5.72
C SER A 289 0.44 -14.79 -6.56
N ILE A 290 0.28 -14.90 -7.89
CA ILE A 290 0.31 -13.76 -8.82
C ILE A 290 -0.82 -12.77 -8.52
N ILE A 291 -2.05 -13.26 -8.34
CA ILE A 291 -3.22 -12.41 -7.99
C ILE A 291 -2.94 -11.64 -6.68
N GLY A 292 -2.43 -12.32 -5.66
CA GLY A 292 -2.07 -11.71 -4.39
C GLY A 292 -0.98 -10.65 -4.54
N ALA A 293 0.10 -10.99 -5.27
CA ALA A 293 1.23 -10.11 -5.47
C ALA A 293 0.85 -8.84 -6.26
N ILE A 294 0.11 -8.96 -7.35
CA ILE A 294 -0.38 -7.82 -8.14
C ILE A 294 -1.29 -6.94 -7.28
N SER A 295 -2.21 -7.53 -6.52
CA SER A 295 -3.12 -6.79 -5.65
C SER A 295 -2.35 -6.00 -4.58
N ALA A 296 -1.31 -6.58 -3.98
CA ALA A 296 -0.44 -5.88 -3.02
C ALA A 296 0.32 -4.73 -3.66
N CYS A 297 0.92 -4.95 -4.84
CA CYS A 297 1.65 -3.91 -5.56
C CYS A 297 0.73 -2.74 -5.94
N LEU A 298 -0.47 -3.01 -6.47
CA LEU A 298 -1.44 -1.97 -6.83
C LEU A 298 -1.89 -1.19 -5.60
N ALA A 299 -2.32 -1.87 -4.53
CA ALA A 299 -2.78 -1.21 -3.31
C ALA A 299 -1.67 -0.41 -2.61
N TYR A 300 -0.43 -0.93 -2.61
CA TYR A 300 0.72 -0.18 -2.11
C TYR A 300 0.98 1.06 -2.98
N SER A 301 1.03 0.91 -4.32
CA SER A 301 1.32 2.02 -5.24
C SER A 301 0.25 3.12 -5.24
N TYR A 302 -0.99 2.77 -4.91
CA TYR A 302 -2.09 3.72 -4.77
C TYR A 302 -1.89 4.63 -3.55
N ASN A 303 -1.36 4.10 -2.46
CA ASN A 303 -1.25 4.81 -1.18
C ASN A 303 0.15 5.30 -0.83
N TYR A 304 1.19 4.71 -1.40
CA TYR A 304 2.59 4.96 -1.06
C TYR A 304 3.44 5.26 -2.30
N GLY A 305 4.45 6.11 -2.10
CA GLY A 305 5.50 6.35 -3.07
C GLY A 305 6.29 5.08 -3.40
N SER A 306 6.60 4.92 -4.69
CA SER A 306 7.37 3.79 -5.22
C SER A 306 8.67 3.56 -4.45
N ILE A 307 8.91 2.31 -4.05
CA ILE A 307 10.13 1.89 -3.36
C ILE A 307 11.40 2.06 -4.22
N PHE A 308 11.23 2.22 -5.54
CA PHE A 308 12.33 2.44 -6.48
C PHE A 308 12.71 3.92 -6.60
N CYS A 309 11.82 4.85 -6.21
CA CYS A 309 12.09 6.27 -6.21
C CYS A 309 12.61 6.74 -4.86
N TRP A 310 13.92 6.94 -4.74
CA TRP A 310 14.57 7.30 -3.47
C TRP A 310 14.04 8.58 -2.80
N LYS A 311 13.52 9.55 -3.57
CA LYS A 311 13.01 10.82 -3.01
C LYS A 311 11.72 10.62 -2.19
N TYR A 312 10.92 9.61 -2.55
CA TYR A 312 9.56 9.41 -2.03
C TYR A 312 9.27 8.00 -1.52
N ALA A 313 10.24 7.08 -1.58
CA ALA A 313 10.06 5.68 -1.19
C ALA A 313 9.51 5.54 0.22
N GLY A 314 8.35 4.88 0.36
CA GLY A 314 7.74 4.60 1.65
C GLY A 314 7.01 5.78 2.31
N LEU A 315 6.93 6.94 1.65
CA LEU A 315 6.05 8.03 2.09
C LEU A 315 4.62 7.80 1.58
N PRO A 316 3.58 8.03 2.40
CA PRO A 316 2.22 8.11 1.91
C PRO A 316 2.06 9.19 0.83
N CYS A 317 1.17 8.95 -0.13
CA CYS A 317 0.92 9.87 -1.25
C CYS A 317 0.51 11.28 -0.79
N GLU A 318 -0.28 11.40 0.28
CA GLU A 318 -0.65 12.70 0.86
C GLU A 318 0.58 13.47 1.36
N ALA A 319 1.47 12.80 2.09
CA ALA A 319 2.71 13.42 2.57
C ALA A 319 3.64 13.85 1.42
N ILE A 320 3.64 13.10 0.31
CA ILE A 320 4.37 13.49 -0.90
C ILE A 320 3.76 14.76 -1.52
N HIS A 321 2.43 14.82 -1.60
CA HIS A 321 1.72 15.97 -2.16
C HIS A 321 1.96 17.25 -1.33
N GLU A 322 1.85 17.15 -0.01
CA GLU A 322 2.14 18.26 0.90
C GLU A 322 3.57 18.76 0.75
N LYS A 323 4.53 17.83 0.64
CA LYS A 323 5.93 18.18 0.43
C LYS A 323 6.14 18.92 -0.89
N ILE A 324 5.57 18.43 -1.99
CA ILE A 324 5.67 19.09 -3.30
C ILE A 324 5.03 20.49 -3.26
N LYS A 325 3.88 20.63 -2.58
CA LYS A 325 3.21 21.93 -2.39
C LYS A 325 4.06 22.90 -1.58
N SER A 326 4.71 22.44 -0.50
CA SER A 326 5.62 23.28 0.28
C SER A 326 6.87 23.68 -0.53
N GLU A 327 7.43 22.77 -1.33
CA GLU A 327 8.59 23.03 -2.20
C GLU A 327 8.23 24.10 -3.25
N SER A 328 7.03 24.04 -3.85
CA SER A 328 6.58 25.02 -4.84
C SER A 328 6.28 26.40 -4.23
N MET A 329 5.67 26.46 -3.05
CA MET A 329 5.41 27.72 -2.33
C MET A 329 6.71 28.44 -1.97
N ASN A 330 7.71 27.69 -1.47
CA ASN A 330 9.02 28.26 -1.14
C ASN A 330 9.73 28.81 -2.38
N ASN A 331 9.72 28.06 -3.49
CA ASN A 331 10.33 28.51 -4.74
C ASN A 331 9.66 29.78 -5.28
N ASN A 332 8.34 29.90 -5.17
CA ASN A 332 7.59 31.08 -5.58
C ASN A 332 7.92 32.31 -4.70
N GLN A 333 8.03 32.12 -3.37
CA GLN A 333 8.46 33.19 -2.46
C GLN A 333 9.88 33.66 -2.75
N GLU A 334 10.82 32.74 -3.02
CA GLU A 334 12.18 33.09 -3.36
C GLU A 334 12.26 33.84 -4.71
N ALA A 335 11.49 33.42 -5.71
CA ALA A 335 11.38 34.10 -6.99
C ALA A 335 10.83 35.52 -6.84
N HIS A 336 9.77 35.70 -6.04
CA HIS A 336 9.19 37.02 -5.76
C HIS A 336 10.17 37.93 -5.02
N GLY A 337 10.89 37.41 -4.01
CA GLY A 337 11.94 38.15 -3.30
C GLY A 337 13.08 38.61 -4.22
N LYS A 338 13.53 37.76 -5.14
CA LYS A 338 14.54 38.11 -6.16
C LYS A 338 14.05 39.20 -7.12
N LEU A 339 12.78 39.14 -7.53
CA LEU A 339 12.18 40.15 -8.42
C LEU A 339 12.10 41.52 -7.72
N MET A 340 11.67 41.54 -6.47
CA MET A 340 11.55 42.77 -5.67
C MET A 340 12.92 43.43 -5.43
N ASN A 341 13.95 42.63 -5.10
CA ASN A 341 15.32 43.13 -4.96
C ASN A 341 15.90 43.67 -6.28
N ARG A 342 15.54 43.08 -7.43
CA ARG A 342 15.96 43.56 -8.74
C ARG A 342 15.30 44.90 -9.08
N ASN A 343 14.00 45.05 -8.79
CA ASN A 343 13.28 46.30 -9.02
C ASN A 343 13.80 47.44 -8.12
N ILE A 344 14.14 47.14 -6.85
CA ILE A 344 14.79 48.12 -5.96
C ILE A 344 16.13 48.57 -6.54
N ARG A 345 16.97 47.62 -7.00
CA ARG A 345 18.30 47.92 -7.56
C ARG A 345 18.23 48.74 -8.86
N VAL A 346 17.22 48.50 -9.70
CA VAL A 346 16.96 49.28 -10.91
C VAL A 346 16.46 50.69 -10.55
N SER A 347 15.54 50.82 -9.58
CA SER A 347 15.04 52.13 -9.12
C SER A 347 16.12 52.98 -8.45
N SER A 348 17.06 52.37 -7.72
CA SER A 348 18.21 53.09 -7.14
C SER A 348 19.23 53.52 -8.20
N SER A 349 19.35 52.79 -9.32
CA SER A 349 20.27 53.13 -10.41
C SER A 349 19.74 54.21 -11.35
N GLN A 350 18.42 54.45 -11.38
CA GLN A 350 17.79 55.53 -12.16
C GLN A 350 17.67 56.85 -11.38
N ARG A 351 18.10 56.89 -10.12
CA ARG A 351 18.02 58.05 -9.22
C ARG A 351 19.36 58.76 -8.99
N VAL A 352 20.37 58.46 -9.81
CA VAL A 352 21.71 59.08 -9.79
C VAL A 352 21.90 59.92 -11.04
#